data_AF-A0A961I127-F1
#
_entry.id   AF-A0A961I127-F1
#
_cell.length_a   1.000
_cell.length_b   1.000
_cell.length_c   1.000
_cell.angle_alpha   90.00
_cell.angle_beta   90.00
_cell.angle_gamma   90.00
#
_symmetry.space_group_name_H-M   'P 1'
#
loop_
_entity.id
_entity.type
_entity.pdbx_description
1 polymer ?
#
loop_
_entity_poly.entity_id
_entity_poly.type
_entity_poly.pdbx_seq_one_letter_code
_entity_poly.pdbx_strand_id
1 'polypeptide(L)' 'MLDNLPRGTICIEDIEMGMSRHLSKVVTDRDIEMFAEVSTDRNPVHLDDDYAQDTIFEGRIAHGMLTAGLISAVIGEQLP' A
#
# COMPACT_ATOMS: atom_id res chain seq x y z
N MET A 1 16.70 9.35 -13.13
CA MET A 1 16.89 8.31 -12.11
C MET A 1 16.68 6.98 -12.81
N LEU A 2 17.65 6.06 -12.74
CA LEU A 2 17.67 4.84 -13.54
C LEU A 2 16.65 3.82 -12.98
N ASP A 3 15.42 3.91 -13.47
CA ASP A 3 14.36 2.92 -13.26
C ASP A 3 14.49 1.74 -14.27
N ASN A 4 15.72 1.50 -14.75
CA ASN A 4 16.04 0.64 -15.90
C ASN A 4 16.52 -0.77 -15.52
N LEU A 5 16.46 -1.15 -14.25
CA LEU A 5 16.79 -2.51 -13.84
C LEU A 5 15.55 -3.40 -13.99
N PRO A 6 15.67 -4.59 -14.60
CA PRO A 6 14.53 -5.49 -14.73
C PRO A 6 13.95 -5.81 -13.35
N ARG A 7 12.61 -5.81 -13.25
CA ARG A 7 11.90 -6.31 -12.07
C ARG A 7 12.26 -7.79 -11.88
N GLY A 8 12.72 -8.17 -10.68
CA GLY A 8 13.17 -9.52 -10.38
C GLY A 8 14.24 -9.52 -9.27
N THR A 9 14.70 -10.71 -8.92
CA THR A 9 15.69 -10.93 -7.85
C THR A 9 16.98 -10.18 -8.11
N ILE A 10 17.36 -9.32 -7.17
CA ILE A 10 18.64 -8.63 -7.08
C ILE A 10 19.53 -9.46 -6.15
N CYS A 11 20.63 -9.98 -6.68
CA CYS A 11 21.62 -10.67 -5.86
C CYS A 11 22.27 -9.69 -4.88
N ILE A 12 22.71 -10.18 -3.72
CA ILE A 12 23.28 -9.32 -2.67
C ILE A 12 24.51 -8.54 -3.15
N GLU A 13 25.27 -9.12 -4.09
CA GLU A 13 26.46 -8.52 -4.70
C GLU A 13 26.13 -7.34 -5.62
N ASP A 14 24.90 -7.25 -6.10
CA ASP A 14 24.42 -6.21 -7.02
C ASP A 14 23.71 -5.05 -6.28
N ILE A 15 23.54 -5.14 -4.95
CA ILE A 15 22.93 -4.09 -4.13
C ILE A 15 23.94 -2.97 -3.87
N GLU A 16 23.56 -1.75 -4.22
CA GLU A 16 24.40 -0.56 -4.08
C GLU A 16 23.72 0.51 -3.20
N MET A 17 24.54 1.29 -2.49
CA MET A 17 24.05 2.43 -1.71
C MET A 17 23.35 3.45 -2.61
N GLY A 18 22.14 3.84 -2.22
CA GLY A 18 21.30 4.74 -3.01
C GLY A 18 20.39 4.03 -4.02
N MET A 19 20.42 2.70 -4.10
CA MET A 19 19.45 1.94 -4.88
C MET A 19 18.03 2.19 -4.36
N SER A 20 17.10 2.41 -5.29
CA SER A 20 15.69 2.70 -5.00
C SER A 20 14.75 1.93 -5.94
N ARG A 21 13.59 1.57 -5.41
CA ARG A 21 12.41 1.11 -6.16
C ARG A 21 11.17 1.77 -5.61
N HIS A 22 10.12 1.79 -6.42
CA HIS A 22 8.84 2.35 -6.02
C HIS A 22 7.69 1.59 -6.70
N LEU A 23 6.55 1.60 -6.02
CA LEU A 23 5.28 1.12 -6.54
C LEU A 23 4.27 2.25 -6.38
N SER A 24 3.41 2.42 -7.38
CA SER A 24 2.26 3.31 -7.30
C SER A 24 0.99 2.53 -7.59
N LYS A 25 -0.04 2.76 -6.78
CA LYS A 25 -1.36 2.17 -6.93
C LYS A 25 -2.41 3.21 -6.53
N VAL A 26 -3.44 3.36 -7.34
CA VAL A 26 -4.66 4.09 -6.95
C VAL A 26 -5.48 3.16 -6.06
N VAL A 27 -5.75 3.58 -4.83
CA VAL A 27 -6.65 2.86 -3.92
C VAL A 27 -8.08 3.25 -4.24
N THR A 28 -8.93 2.25 -4.45
CA THR A 28 -10.35 2.40 -4.77
C THR A 28 -11.23 1.91 -3.63
N ASP A 29 -12.51 2.28 -3.62
CA ASP A 29 -13.49 1.75 -2.67
C ASP A 29 -13.49 0.22 -2.64
N ARG A 30 -13.33 -0.42 -3.81
CA ARG A 30 -13.24 -1.88 -3.90
C ARG A 30 -12.04 -2.43 -3.13
N ASP A 31 -10.89 -1.78 -3.16
CA ASP A 31 -9.71 -2.21 -2.40
C ASP A 31 -9.96 -2.13 -0.89
N ILE A 32 -10.66 -1.08 -0.44
CA ILE A 32 -11.03 -0.87 0.96
C ILE A 32 -12.02 -1.94 1.42
N GLU A 33 -13.06 -2.22 0.61
CA GLU A 33 -14.04 -3.27 0.90
C GLU A 33 -13.40 -4.66 0.99
N MET A 34 -12.57 -5.02 0.01
CA MET A 34 -11.86 -6.31 0.01
C MET A 34 -10.89 -6.42 1.19
N PHE A 35 -10.20 -5.35 1.54
CA PHE A 35 -9.30 -5.35 2.70
C PHE A 35 -10.08 -5.53 4.01
N ALA A 36 -11.21 -4.84 4.17
CA ALA A 36 -12.07 -5.01 5.35
C ALA A 36 -12.62 -6.44 5.48
N GLU A 37 -12.92 -7.10 4.36
CA GLU A 37 -13.34 -8.51 4.34
C GLU A 37 -12.22 -9.45 4.79
N VAL A 38 -11.03 -9.33 4.18
CA VAL A 38 -9.90 -10.24 4.46
C VAL A 38 -9.31 -10.03 5.86
N SER A 39 -9.17 -8.77 6.28
CA SER A 39 -8.54 -8.42 7.56
C SER A 39 -9.50 -8.51 8.75
N THR A 40 -10.82 -8.60 8.49
CA THR A 40 -11.90 -8.43 9.46
C THR A 40 -11.97 -7.03 10.10
N ASP A 41 -11.14 -6.09 9.67
CA ASP A 41 -11.19 -4.69 10.12
C ASP A 41 -12.32 -3.95 9.39
N ARG A 42 -13.48 -3.94 10.04
CA ARG A 42 -14.69 -3.26 9.58
C ARG A 42 -14.93 -1.94 10.30
N ASN A 43 -13.88 -1.26 10.77
CA ASN A 43 -14.02 0.05 11.39
C ASN A 43 -14.79 1.01 10.45
N PRO A 44 -15.89 1.64 10.91
CA PRO A 44 -16.73 2.48 10.07
C PRO A 44 -15.98 3.68 9.46
N VAL A 45 -14.86 4.12 10.04
CA VAL A 45 -14.01 5.18 9.44
C VAL A 45 -13.53 4.84 8.01
N HIS A 46 -13.50 3.56 7.67
CA HIS A 46 -13.11 3.08 6.34
C HIS A 46 -14.31 2.81 5.41
N LEU A 47 -15.51 2.61 5.95
CA LEU A 47 -16.62 1.99 5.22
C LEU A 47 -17.90 2.82 5.18
N ASP A 48 -18.06 3.77 6.10
CA ASP A 48 -19.29 4.54 6.28
C ASP A 48 -18.98 6.03 6.09
N ASP A 49 -19.56 6.64 5.05
CA ASP A 49 -19.36 8.05 4.75
C ASP A 49 -19.93 8.96 5.85
N ASP A 50 -21.13 8.66 6.35
CA ASP A 50 -21.80 9.49 7.37
C ASP A 50 -21.00 9.48 8.67
N TYR A 51 -20.55 8.30 9.11
CA TYR A 51 -19.68 8.19 10.28
C TYR A 51 -18.36 8.92 10.07
N ALA A 52 -17.74 8.76 8.90
CA ALA A 52 -16.41 9.31 8.64
C ALA A 52 -16.42 10.85 8.49
N GLN A 53 -17.52 11.44 8.01
CA GLN A 53 -17.71 12.90 7.94
C GLN A 53 -17.60 13.56 9.32
N ASP A 54 -18.06 12.91 10.39
CA ASP A 54 -18.03 13.44 11.75
C ASP A 54 -16.67 13.24 12.45
N THR A 55 -15.70 12.62 11.78
CA THR A 55 -14.34 12.43 12.31
C THR A 55 -13.39 13.54 11.87
N ILE A 56 -12.19 13.58 12.44
CA ILE A 56 -11.12 14.50 12.00
C ILE A 56 -10.69 14.30 10.55
N PHE A 57 -11.10 13.20 9.91
CA PHE A 57 -10.76 12.90 8.52
C PHE A 57 -11.76 13.49 7.52
N GLU A 58 -12.94 13.93 7.99
CA GLU A 58 -13.98 14.58 7.17
C GLU A 58 -14.38 13.75 5.93
N GLY A 59 -14.27 12.43 6.02
CA GLY A 59 -14.48 11.48 4.93
C GLY A 59 -13.79 10.14 5.15
N ARG A 60 -14.20 9.12 4.39
CA ARG A 60 -13.61 7.78 4.49
C ARG A 60 -12.14 7.81 4.12
N ILE A 61 -11.36 7.02 4.84
CA ILE A 61 -9.93 6.82 4.59
C ILE A 61 -9.63 5.35 4.37
N ALA A 62 -8.56 5.05 3.62
CA ALA A 62 -8.07 3.68 3.50
C ALA A 62 -7.48 3.15 4.81
N HIS A 63 -7.51 1.83 5.03
CA HIS A 63 -6.84 1.19 6.16
C HIS A 63 -5.33 1.45 6.13
N GLY A 64 -4.73 1.75 7.27
CA GLY A 64 -3.28 1.93 7.35
C GLY A 64 -2.51 0.68 6.87
N MET A 65 -2.97 -0.51 7.25
CA MET A 65 -2.34 -1.77 6.86
C MET A 65 -2.50 -2.10 5.37
N LEU A 66 -3.55 -1.59 4.70
CA LEU A 66 -3.65 -1.68 3.24
C LEU A 66 -2.49 -0.93 2.56
N THR A 67 -2.14 0.26 3.07
CA THR A 67 -0.99 1.01 2.56
C THR A 67 0.35 0.34 2.90
N ALA A 68 0.47 -0.25 4.09
CA ALA A 68 1.65 -1.02 4.48
C ALA A 68 1.89 -2.24 3.57
N GLY A 69 0.82 -2.84 3.05
CA GLY A 69 0.92 -3.90 2.04
C GLY A 69 1.67 -3.48 0.77
N LEU A 70 1.62 -2.21 0.37
CA LEU A 70 2.39 -1.70 -0.77
C LEU A 70 3.89 -1.64 -0.48
N ILE A 71 4.27 -1.33 0.76
CA ILE A 71 5.67 -1.39 1.20
C ILE A 71 6.17 -2.84 1.14
N SER A 72 5.35 -3.78 1.65
CA SER A 72 5.64 -5.21 1.56
C SER A 72 5.81 -5.68 0.11
N ALA A 73 5.00 -5.17 -0.82
CA ALA A 73 5.13 -5.52 -2.24
C ALA A 73 6.44 -5.00 -2.85
N VAL A 74 6.87 -3.77 -2.51
CA VAL A 74 8.15 -3.23 -3.00
C VAL A 74 9.32 -4.04 -2.46
N ILE A 75 9.34 -4.36 -1.17
CA ILE A 75 10.44 -5.13 -0.56
C ILE A 75 10.39 -6.60 -1.00
N GLY A 76 9.21 -7.20 -1.08
CA GLY A 76 9.06 -8.62 -1.41
C GLY A 76 9.24 -8.94 -2.89
N GLU A 77 8.99 -7.98 -3.80
CA GLU A 77 8.96 -8.24 -5.25
C GLU A 77 9.93 -7.35 -6.05
N GLN A 78 10.50 -6.29 -5.47
CA GLN A 78 11.35 -5.34 -6.22
C GLN A 78 12.72 -5.05 -5.58
N LEU A 79 12.91 -5.26 -4.27
CA LEU A 79 14.16 -5.06 -3.53
C LEU A 79 14.28 -6.03 -2.33
N PRO A 80 15.10 -7.10 -2.38
CA PRO A 80 15.90 -7.66 -3.47
C PRO A 80 15.15 -8.72 -4.29
#